data_AF-A0A954TZB3-F1
#
_entry.id   AF-A0A954TZB3-F1
#
_cell.length_a   1.000
_cell.length_b   1.000
_cell.length_c   1.000
_cell.angle_alpha   90.00
_cell.angle_beta   90.00
_cell.angle_gamma   90.00
#
_symmetry.space_group_name_H-M   'P 1'
#
loop_
_entity.id
_entity.type
_entity.pdbx_description
1 polymer ?
#
loop_
_entity_poly.entity_id
_entity_poly.type
_entity_poly.pdbx_seq_one_letter_code
_entity_poly.pdbx_strand_id
1 'polypeptide(L)'
;FNLLTGTPVLIKNPLTQEEQPWQLCRTYGCNTIVASENLLTFRSGAAGFYDLETMSGTGNFGGFKSGCTSNLIVANGVLNAPDYTRTCTCGYQNQTSLALVHAPEMDMWTVNHVAHLSKPGDEIKRIGLNLGAPGDRVDAEGTLWIDYPAVGGDSVALDVQLKGDAKYYSRNSLTYSGSAEPWIGSSGVENLTEIVVPLAVKGIPAAHTYRIQDGANDVEERADGTIYVDSSDLELVEDEGTQVVGL
;
A
#
# COMPACT_ATOMS: atom_id res chain seq x y z
N PHE A 1 -14.89 4.49 -5.73
CA PHE A 1 -16.18 5.13 -6.10
C PHE A 1 -16.27 6.51 -5.45
N ASN A 2 -16.94 7.46 -6.09
CA ASN A 2 -17.19 8.80 -5.55
C ASN A 2 -17.99 8.67 -4.25
N LEU A 3 -17.56 9.38 -3.21
CA LEU A 3 -18.09 9.22 -1.85
C LEU A 3 -19.54 9.71 -1.71
N LEU A 4 -19.99 10.61 -2.58
CA LEU A 4 -21.34 11.19 -2.55
C LEU A 4 -22.29 10.47 -3.51
N THR A 5 -21.81 10.13 -4.71
CA THR A 5 -22.67 9.62 -5.79
C THR A 5 -22.58 8.12 -5.98
N GLY A 6 -21.56 7.46 -5.41
CA GLY A 6 -21.33 6.03 -5.62
C GLY A 6 -20.91 5.66 -7.04
N THR A 7 -20.59 6.62 -7.91
CA THR A 7 -20.13 6.35 -9.28
C THR A 7 -18.65 5.97 -9.30
N PRO A 8 -18.16 5.14 -10.24
CA PRO A 8 -16.74 4.88 -10.38
C PRO A 8 -15.95 6.19 -10.52
N VAL A 9 -14.76 6.23 -9.91
CA VAL A 9 -13.83 7.36 -10.03
C VAL A 9 -12.56 6.81 -10.66
N LEU A 10 -12.09 7.49 -11.70
CA LEU A 10 -10.79 7.24 -12.29
C LEU A 10 -9.78 8.20 -11.66
N ILE A 11 -8.56 7.71 -11.47
CA ILE A 11 -7.42 8.49 -11.03
C ILE A 11 -6.24 8.21 -11.94
N LYS A 12 -5.34 9.18 -12.05
CA LYS A 12 -4.11 9.01 -12.81
C LYS A 12 -3.13 8.17 -12.01
N ASN A 13 -2.57 7.16 -12.68
CA ASN A 13 -1.40 6.47 -12.17
C ASN A 13 -0.24 7.48 -12.08
N PRO A 14 0.40 7.66 -10.91
CA PRO A 14 1.45 8.67 -10.78
C PRO A 14 2.70 8.33 -11.59
N LEU A 15 2.94 7.05 -11.91
CA LEU A 15 4.07 6.60 -12.73
C LEU A 15 3.79 6.70 -14.22
N THR A 16 2.72 6.04 -14.69
CA THR A 16 2.41 5.89 -16.12
C THR A 16 1.59 7.05 -16.68
N GLN A 17 0.96 7.84 -15.80
CA GLN A 17 0.02 8.93 -16.12
C GLN A 17 -1.27 8.50 -16.83
N GLU A 18 -1.49 7.18 -16.95
CA GLU A 18 -2.73 6.61 -17.48
C GLU A 18 -3.85 6.64 -16.44
N GLU A 19 -5.09 6.76 -16.90
CA GLU A 19 -6.25 6.69 -16.02
C GLU A 19 -6.58 5.24 -15.67
N GLN A 20 -6.84 4.99 -14.39
CA GLN A 20 -7.30 3.71 -13.91
C GLN A 20 -8.34 3.86 -12.81
N PRO A 21 -9.16 2.82 -12.56
CA PRO A 21 -10.10 2.84 -11.45
C PRO A 21 -9.39 3.10 -10.13
N TRP A 22 -9.91 4.04 -9.35
CA TRP A 22 -9.41 4.25 -8.00
C TRP A 22 -9.68 3.02 -7.15
N GLN A 23 -8.60 2.43 -6.64
CA GLN A 23 -8.64 1.32 -5.73
C GLN A 23 -8.04 1.71 -4.38
N LEU A 24 -8.70 1.24 -3.33
CA LEU A 24 -8.25 1.36 -1.97
C LEU A 24 -7.84 -0.02 -1.48
N CYS A 25 -6.58 -0.19 -1.12
CA CYS A 25 -6.11 -1.40 -0.47
C CYS A 25 -5.78 -1.10 1.00
N ARG A 26 -5.89 -2.14 1.82
CA ARG A 26 -5.52 -2.15 3.23
C ARG A 26 -4.93 -3.52 3.53
N THR A 27 -4.00 -3.62 4.47
CA THR A 27 -3.35 -4.91 4.79
C THR A 27 -4.39 -5.92 5.28
N TYR A 28 -5.07 -5.62 6.39
CA TYR A 28 -6.20 -6.40 6.89
C TYR A 28 -7.03 -5.57 7.87
N GLY A 29 -8.34 -5.83 7.95
CA GLY A 29 -9.22 -5.11 8.86
C GLY A 29 -10.68 -5.52 8.75
N CYS A 30 -11.38 -5.47 9.89
CA CYS A 30 -12.79 -5.85 10.04
C CYS A 30 -13.75 -4.65 10.00
N ASN A 31 -13.26 -3.40 10.05
CA ASN A 31 -14.13 -2.23 10.21
C ASN A 31 -14.58 -1.62 8.88
N THR A 32 -15.68 -0.87 8.97
CA THR A 32 -16.20 -0.05 7.89
C THR A 32 -15.35 1.21 7.74
N ILE A 33 -15.14 1.63 6.49
CA ILE A 33 -14.44 2.88 6.19
C ILE A 33 -15.30 4.05 6.65
N VAL A 34 -14.70 5.00 7.36
CA VAL A 34 -15.31 6.30 7.65
C VAL A 34 -14.67 7.33 6.73
N ALA A 35 -15.48 7.96 5.90
CA ALA A 35 -15.04 8.96 4.95
C ALA A 35 -15.16 10.38 5.51
N SER A 36 -14.24 11.24 5.10
CA SER A 36 -14.25 12.69 5.31
C SER A 36 -13.81 13.38 4.01
N GLU A 37 -13.66 14.70 4.04
CA GLU A 37 -13.18 15.47 2.87
C GLU A 37 -11.78 15.04 2.43
N ASN A 38 -10.84 14.89 3.39
CA ASN A 38 -9.42 14.66 3.09
C ASN A 38 -8.93 13.24 3.43
N LEU A 39 -9.70 12.47 4.21
CA LEU A 39 -9.29 11.13 4.66
C LEU A 39 -10.39 10.11 4.49
N LEU A 40 -10.02 8.91 4.06
CA LEU A 40 -10.74 7.69 4.45
C LEU A 40 -10.03 7.07 5.63
N THR A 41 -10.76 6.66 6.66
CA THR A 41 -10.16 6.03 7.84
C THR A 41 -10.71 4.62 8.05
N PHE A 42 -9.82 3.69 8.41
CA PHE A 42 -10.14 2.27 8.50
C PHE A 42 -9.07 1.50 9.27
N ARG A 43 -9.29 0.20 9.44
CA ARG A 43 -8.33 -0.74 10.01
C ARG A 43 -7.43 -1.29 8.91
N SER A 44 -6.13 -1.13 9.06
CA SER A 44 -5.11 -1.71 8.18
C SER A 44 -3.98 -2.27 9.04
N GLY A 45 -4.26 -3.38 9.75
CA GLY A 45 -3.44 -3.88 10.85
C GLY A 45 -3.52 -2.99 12.10
N ALA A 46 -3.02 -1.77 11.97
CA ALA A 46 -3.11 -0.66 12.92
C ALA A 46 -4.27 0.29 12.55
N ALA A 47 -4.35 1.46 13.20
CA ALA A 47 -5.16 2.57 12.72
C ALA A 47 -4.62 3.04 11.36
N GLY A 48 -5.47 3.04 10.34
CA GLY A 48 -5.09 3.34 8.96
C GLY A 48 -5.92 4.46 8.37
N PHE A 49 -5.34 5.12 7.37
CA PHE A 49 -6.02 6.12 6.58
C PHE A 49 -5.61 6.01 5.11
N TYR A 50 -6.45 6.54 4.22
CA TYR A 50 -6.08 6.84 2.85
C TYR A 50 -6.11 8.35 2.69
N ASP A 51 -5.05 8.90 2.12
CA ASP A 51 -4.93 10.33 1.83
C ASP A 51 -5.72 10.67 0.55
N LEU A 52 -6.87 11.34 0.71
CA LEU A 52 -7.68 11.82 -0.40
C LEU A 52 -7.21 13.18 -0.93
N GLU A 53 -6.40 13.91 -0.17
CA GLU A 53 -5.93 15.24 -0.54
C GLU A 53 -4.88 15.13 -1.65
N THR A 54 -3.85 14.32 -1.44
CA THR A 54 -2.76 14.14 -2.42
C THR A 54 -2.89 12.87 -3.24
N MET A 55 -3.83 11.98 -2.88
CA MET A 55 -3.91 10.62 -3.45
C MET A 55 -2.61 9.82 -3.27
N SER A 56 -1.84 10.10 -2.20
CA SER A 56 -0.56 9.44 -1.90
C SER A 56 -0.71 7.94 -1.66
N GLY A 57 -1.87 7.50 -1.16
CA GLY A 57 -2.14 6.09 -0.90
C GLY A 57 -2.57 5.84 0.53
N THR A 58 -2.32 4.61 1.01
CA THR A 58 -2.69 4.19 2.37
C THR A 58 -1.52 4.41 3.32
N GLY A 59 -1.77 5.09 4.43
CA GLY A 59 -0.83 5.24 5.54
C GLY A 59 -1.39 4.67 6.84
N ASN A 60 -0.52 4.53 7.84
CA ASN A 60 -0.87 3.97 9.14
C ASN A 60 -0.38 4.86 10.28
N PHE A 61 -1.26 5.08 11.27
CA PHE A 61 -0.87 5.62 12.55
C PHE A 61 -0.36 4.49 13.44
N GLY A 62 0.94 4.48 13.69
CA GLY A 62 1.60 3.48 14.51
C GLY A 62 1.18 3.51 15.98
N GLY A 63 1.40 2.40 16.68
CA GLY A 63 1.28 2.32 18.13
C GLY A 63 -0.13 2.08 18.68
N PHE A 64 -1.19 2.23 17.88
CA PHE A 64 -2.55 1.85 18.25
C PHE A 64 -3.32 1.23 17.08
N LYS A 65 -4.42 0.54 17.40
CA LYS A 65 -5.33 0.00 16.39
C LYS A 65 -6.65 0.74 16.37
N SER A 66 -7.30 0.76 15.22
CA SER A 66 -8.75 0.97 15.16
C SER A 66 -9.49 -0.31 15.60
N GLY A 67 -10.67 -0.15 16.20
CA GLY A 67 -11.56 -1.24 16.60
C GLY A 67 -12.14 -2.00 15.40
N CYS A 68 -12.87 -3.09 15.68
CA CYS A 68 -13.69 -3.75 14.65
C CYS A 68 -14.96 -2.98 14.31
N THR A 69 -15.48 -2.21 15.26
CA THR A 69 -16.39 -1.12 14.96
C THR A 69 -15.57 0.11 14.59
N SER A 70 -16.03 0.87 13.61
CA SER A 70 -15.38 2.11 13.19
C SER A 70 -15.29 3.09 14.36
N ASN A 71 -14.07 3.43 14.75
CA ASN A 71 -13.76 4.33 15.86
C ASN A 71 -12.71 5.38 15.47
N LEU A 72 -12.38 5.52 14.19
CA LEU A 72 -11.58 6.64 13.68
C LEU A 72 -12.55 7.66 13.07
N ILE A 73 -12.87 8.71 13.83
CA ILE A 73 -13.94 9.65 13.49
C ILE A 73 -13.35 11.03 13.26
N VAL A 74 -13.37 11.48 12.01
CA VAL A 74 -12.97 12.83 11.62
C VAL A 74 -14.13 13.79 11.88
N ALA A 75 -13.95 14.77 12.77
CA ALA A 75 -14.97 15.77 13.08
C ALA A 75 -14.34 17.10 13.52
N ASN A 76 -14.80 18.22 12.93
CA ASN A 76 -14.38 19.57 13.27
C ASN A 76 -12.85 19.77 13.34
N GLY A 77 -12.11 19.20 12.37
CA GLY A 77 -10.65 19.32 12.29
C GLY A 77 -9.86 18.40 13.25
N VAL A 78 -10.53 17.49 13.96
CA VAL A 78 -9.91 16.52 14.87
C VAL A 78 -10.22 15.10 14.39
N LEU A 79 -9.20 14.25 14.35
CA LEU A 79 -9.37 12.80 14.21
C LEU A 79 -9.48 12.18 15.61
N ASN A 80 -10.70 11.80 15.97
CA ASN A 80 -11.02 11.19 17.24
C ASN A 80 -10.86 9.67 17.14
N ALA A 81 -10.11 9.08 18.06
CA ALA A 81 -9.93 7.65 18.17
C ALA A 81 -10.27 7.15 19.58
N PRO A 82 -11.56 6.95 19.92
CA PRO A 82 -11.94 6.39 21.22
C PRO A 82 -11.37 4.97 21.41
N ASP A 83 -10.94 4.68 22.64
CA ASP A 83 -10.38 3.37 22.98
C ASP A 83 -11.43 2.26 22.93
N TYR A 84 -11.19 1.28 22.07
CA TYR A 84 -12.01 0.08 21.91
C TYR A 84 -11.22 -1.19 22.26
N THR A 85 -10.10 -1.06 23.00
CA THR A 85 -9.23 -2.18 23.37
C THR A 85 -9.69 -2.94 24.61
N ARG A 86 -10.65 -2.42 25.39
CA ARG A 86 -11.11 -3.03 26.64
C ARG A 86 -11.55 -4.50 26.54
N THR A 87 -12.14 -4.91 25.42
CA THR A 87 -12.60 -6.30 25.19
C THR A 87 -11.66 -7.10 24.29
N CYS A 88 -10.51 -6.53 23.91
CA CYS A 88 -9.59 -7.11 22.94
C CYS A 88 -8.16 -7.15 23.47
N THR A 89 -7.57 -8.35 23.57
CA THR A 89 -6.13 -8.49 23.78
C THR A 89 -5.40 -8.17 22.47
N CYS A 90 -4.56 -7.14 22.44
CA CYS A 90 -3.73 -6.84 21.28
C CYS A 90 -2.36 -6.32 21.72
N GLY A 91 -1.34 -6.51 20.88
CA GLY A 91 0.05 -6.13 21.15
C GLY A 91 0.37 -4.65 20.90
N TYR A 92 -0.64 -3.78 20.75
CA TYR A 92 -0.41 -2.34 20.55
C TYR A 92 -0.09 -1.64 21.87
N GLN A 93 0.90 -0.76 21.83
CA GLN A 93 1.45 -0.06 23.00
C GLN A 93 0.45 0.93 23.59
N ASN A 94 -0.35 1.59 22.74
CA ASN A 94 -1.30 2.62 23.15
C ASN A 94 -2.71 2.03 23.26
N GLN A 95 -3.17 1.84 24.49
CA GLN A 95 -4.54 1.42 24.86
C GLN A 95 -5.25 2.59 25.56
N THR A 96 -5.52 3.65 24.80
CA THR A 96 -6.14 4.87 25.29
C THR A 96 -6.89 5.58 24.17
N SER A 97 -7.79 6.49 24.54
CA SER A 97 -8.47 7.34 23.58
C SER A 97 -7.52 8.44 23.11
N LEU A 98 -7.45 8.67 21.80
CA LEU A 98 -6.60 9.70 21.19
C LEU A 98 -7.46 10.75 20.47
N ALA A 99 -6.95 11.97 20.41
CA ALA A 99 -7.46 13.04 19.58
C ALA A 99 -6.26 13.63 18.81
N LEU A 100 -6.25 13.44 17.50
CA LEU A 100 -5.16 13.89 16.64
C LEU A 100 -5.59 15.17 15.91
N VAL A 101 -4.67 16.12 15.82
CA VAL A 101 -4.83 17.36 15.04
C VAL A 101 -3.91 17.33 13.83
N HIS A 102 -4.25 18.08 12.79
CA HIS A 102 -3.43 18.19 11.60
C HIS A 102 -2.09 18.88 11.93
N ALA A 103 -0.99 18.21 11.60
CA ALA A 103 0.39 18.68 11.78
C ALA A 103 1.16 18.42 10.48
N PRO A 104 1.03 19.29 9.46
CA PRO A 104 1.57 19.07 8.11
C PRO A 104 3.11 18.99 8.07
N GLU A 105 3.78 19.50 9.09
CA GLU A 105 5.23 19.43 9.26
C GLU A 105 5.73 18.02 9.62
N MET A 106 4.84 17.11 10.05
CA MET A 106 5.23 15.76 10.42
C MET A 106 5.43 14.88 9.19
N ASP A 107 6.41 13.98 9.27
CA ASP A 107 6.63 12.98 8.23
C ASP A 107 5.44 12.04 8.10
N MET A 108 4.94 11.92 6.87
CA MET A 108 3.93 10.95 6.48
C MET A 108 4.51 10.08 5.37
N TRP A 109 4.34 8.76 5.51
CA TRP A 109 4.71 7.78 4.51
C TRP A 109 3.50 6.89 4.23
N THR A 110 3.33 6.54 2.97
CA THR A 110 2.18 5.82 2.45
C THR A 110 2.62 4.69 1.52
N VAL A 111 1.69 3.82 1.20
CA VAL A 111 1.83 2.82 0.14
C VAL A 111 0.94 3.24 -1.02
N ASN A 112 1.55 3.52 -2.17
CA ASN A 112 0.80 3.92 -3.36
C ASN A 112 0.32 2.70 -4.16
N HIS A 113 -0.85 2.17 -3.79
CA HIS A 113 -1.43 1.00 -4.43
C HIS A 113 -1.70 1.17 -5.93
N VAL A 114 -1.93 2.41 -6.34
CA VAL A 114 -2.25 2.78 -7.73
C VAL A 114 -1.02 2.59 -8.61
N ALA A 115 0.15 3.03 -8.11
CA ALA A 115 1.42 2.77 -8.75
C ALA A 115 1.79 1.28 -8.70
N HIS A 116 1.50 0.58 -7.61
CA HIS A 116 1.75 -0.87 -7.48
C HIS A 116 0.99 -1.71 -8.52
N LEU A 117 -0.17 -1.25 -8.99
CA LEU A 117 -0.95 -1.91 -10.03
C LEU A 117 -0.39 -1.71 -11.46
N SER A 118 0.70 -0.95 -11.63
CA SER A 118 1.35 -0.78 -12.93
C SER A 118 1.87 -2.12 -13.43
N LYS A 119 1.72 -2.38 -14.74
CA LYS A 119 2.06 -3.67 -15.34
C LYS A 119 3.53 -3.70 -15.75
N PRO A 120 4.15 -4.89 -15.75
CA PRO A 120 5.39 -5.17 -16.46
C PRO A 120 5.46 -4.51 -17.85
N GLY A 121 6.48 -3.69 -18.07
CA GLY A 121 6.70 -3.02 -19.36
C GLY A 121 5.95 -1.71 -19.56
N ASP A 122 5.09 -1.29 -18.62
CA ASP A 122 4.49 0.03 -18.66
C ASP A 122 5.60 1.11 -18.60
N GLU A 123 5.46 2.13 -19.46
CA GLU A 123 6.42 3.22 -19.55
C GLU A 123 6.28 4.16 -18.33
N ILE A 124 7.40 4.47 -17.69
CA ILE A 124 7.45 5.40 -16.56
C ILE A 124 7.55 6.82 -17.12
N LYS A 125 6.48 7.60 -16.96
CA LYS A 125 6.42 9.01 -17.39
C LYS A 125 6.98 9.96 -16.35
N ARG A 126 6.82 9.62 -15.07
CA ARG A 126 7.29 10.45 -13.95
C ARG A 126 7.55 9.59 -12.73
N ILE A 127 8.68 9.81 -12.07
CA ILE A 127 9.00 9.17 -10.79
C ILE A 127 10.04 10.00 -10.02
N GLY A 128 9.90 10.01 -8.70
CA GLY A 128 10.95 10.42 -7.77
C GLY A 128 11.53 9.17 -7.09
N LEU A 129 12.86 9.12 -6.93
CA LEU A 129 13.52 8.07 -6.17
C LEU A 129 14.00 8.65 -4.84
N ASN A 130 13.42 8.22 -3.72
CA ASN A 130 13.80 8.68 -2.39
C ASN A 130 14.66 7.63 -1.68
N LEU A 131 15.98 7.83 -1.77
CA LEU A 131 16.98 6.88 -1.28
C LEU A 131 17.00 6.87 0.25
N GLY A 132 16.80 5.70 0.87
CA GLY A 132 16.77 5.54 2.33
C GLY A 132 15.49 6.05 3.00
N ALA A 133 14.45 6.38 2.23
CA ALA A 133 13.19 6.83 2.78
C ALA A 133 12.45 5.71 3.53
N PRO A 134 11.63 6.02 4.54
CA PRO A 134 10.80 5.05 5.25
C PRO A 134 9.56 4.54 4.48
N GLY A 135 9.24 5.10 3.31
CA GLY A 135 8.10 4.69 2.48
C GLY A 135 7.82 5.66 1.33
N ASP A 136 6.74 5.42 0.59
CA ASP A 136 6.39 6.26 -0.56
C ASP A 136 5.64 7.54 -0.13
N ARG A 137 5.78 8.61 -0.90
CA ARG A 137 4.99 9.84 -0.73
C ARG A 137 4.84 10.60 -2.04
N VAL A 138 3.69 11.23 -2.27
CA VAL A 138 3.47 12.12 -3.41
C VAL A 138 3.74 13.57 -3.02
N ASP A 139 4.46 14.31 -3.85
CA ASP A 139 4.67 15.76 -3.68
C ASP A 139 3.51 16.59 -4.22
N ALA A 140 3.53 17.91 -3.98
CA ALA A 140 2.46 18.82 -4.41
C ALA A 140 2.31 18.88 -5.94
N GLU A 141 3.35 18.54 -6.69
CA GLU A 141 3.37 18.47 -8.15
C GLU A 141 2.82 17.14 -8.70
N GLY A 142 2.48 16.19 -7.83
CA GLY A 142 1.95 14.87 -8.18
C GLY A 142 3.02 13.85 -8.58
N THR A 143 4.29 14.10 -8.24
CA THR A 143 5.38 13.12 -8.39
C THR A 143 5.31 12.12 -7.26
N LEU A 144 5.20 10.83 -7.57
CA LEU A 144 5.39 9.78 -6.59
C LEU A 144 6.89 9.58 -6.33
N TRP A 145 7.30 9.84 -5.09
CA TRP A 145 8.62 9.53 -4.57
C TRP A 145 8.59 8.15 -3.92
N ILE A 146 9.15 7.16 -4.60
CA ILE A 146 9.21 5.79 -4.08
C ILE A 146 10.38 5.63 -3.12
N ASP A 147 10.22 4.80 -2.09
CA ASP A 147 11.34 4.45 -1.22
C ASP A 147 12.30 3.48 -1.90
N TYR A 148 13.61 3.70 -1.70
CA TYR A 148 14.61 2.76 -2.18
C TYR A 148 15.80 2.61 -1.23
N PRO A 149 16.15 1.38 -0.81
CA PRO A 149 15.43 0.14 -1.08
C PRO A 149 14.03 0.16 -0.44
N ALA A 150 13.11 -0.64 -0.98
CA ALA A 150 11.75 -0.71 -0.45
C ALA A 150 11.76 -1.28 0.99
N VAL A 151 11.35 -0.47 1.96
CA VAL A 151 11.26 -0.78 3.39
C VAL A 151 9.91 -0.39 3.99
N GLY A 152 9.17 0.53 3.36
CA GLY A 152 7.90 1.07 3.84
C GLY A 152 6.66 0.22 3.54
N GLY A 153 6.81 -0.85 2.74
CA GLY A 153 5.73 -1.77 2.38
C GLY A 153 5.77 -2.15 0.91
N ASP A 154 4.60 -2.52 0.37
CA ASP A 154 4.43 -2.93 -1.03
C ASP A 154 4.58 -1.73 -1.99
N SER A 155 5.80 -1.44 -2.41
CA SER A 155 6.07 -0.40 -3.42
C SER A 155 6.08 -0.99 -4.85
N VAL A 156 6.33 -0.14 -5.85
CA VAL A 156 6.45 -0.56 -7.25
C VAL A 156 7.76 -1.30 -7.47
N ALA A 157 7.69 -2.47 -8.10
CA ALA A 157 8.89 -3.21 -8.47
C ALA A 157 9.64 -2.50 -9.61
N LEU A 158 10.71 -1.80 -9.27
CA LEU A 158 11.64 -1.20 -10.25
C LEU A 158 13.02 -1.85 -10.17
N ASP A 159 13.62 -2.08 -11.34
CA ASP A 159 15.00 -2.59 -11.44
C ASP A 159 16.02 -1.45 -11.32
N VAL A 160 16.01 -0.74 -10.20
CA VAL A 160 17.03 0.28 -9.91
C VAL A 160 18.34 -0.43 -9.63
N GLN A 161 19.40 -0.05 -10.34
CA GLN A 161 20.73 -0.63 -10.18
C GLN A 161 21.66 0.39 -9.54
N LEU A 162 22.37 -0.04 -8.49
CA LEU A 162 23.27 0.77 -7.71
C LEU A 162 24.70 0.21 -7.76
N LYS A 163 25.70 1.08 -7.88
CA LYS A 163 27.13 0.73 -7.70
C LYS A 163 27.77 1.59 -6.63
N GLY A 164 28.53 0.95 -5.74
CA GLY A 164 29.20 1.58 -4.60
C GLY A 164 28.96 0.80 -3.30
N ASP A 165 29.54 1.29 -2.20
CA ASP A 165 29.32 0.74 -0.85
C ASP A 165 28.17 1.50 -0.17
N ALA A 166 26.96 1.33 -0.71
CA ALA A 166 25.79 2.12 -0.34
C ALA A 166 25.51 2.10 1.17
N LYS A 167 25.52 3.28 1.81
CA LYS A 167 25.13 3.47 3.21
C LYS A 167 23.93 4.39 3.31
N TYR A 168 22.76 3.80 3.49
CA TYR A 168 21.51 4.55 3.62
C TYR A 168 21.39 5.22 4.98
N TYR A 169 20.76 6.38 4.99
CA TYR A 169 20.37 7.07 6.20
C TYR A 169 18.97 7.67 6.06
N SER A 170 18.30 7.80 7.21
CA SER A 170 17.05 8.54 7.35
C SER A 170 17.13 9.34 8.64
N ARG A 171 16.70 10.60 8.58
CA ARG A 171 16.65 11.54 9.70
C ARG A 171 15.27 12.15 9.78
N ASN A 172 14.97 12.80 10.90
CA ASN A 172 13.70 13.52 11.06
C ASN A 172 13.71 14.78 10.19
N SER A 173 12.67 14.97 9.36
CA SER A 173 12.60 16.09 8.41
C SER A 173 12.55 17.47 9.06
N LEU A 174 12.12 17.59 10.33
CA LEU A 174 12.12 18.85 11.08
C LEU A 174 13.54 19.39 11.34
N THR A 175 14.58 18.58 11.12
CA THR A 175 15.98 19.04 11.18
C THR A 175 16.46 19.73 9.91
N TYR A 176 15.60 19.78 8.87
CA TYR A 176 15.89 20.37 7.57
C TYR A 176 14.98 21.58 7.30
N SER A 177 15.50 22.58 6.59
CA SER A 177 14.77 23.78 6.18
C SER A 177 15.27 24.26 4.82
N GLY A 178 14.40 24.85 3.99
CA GLY A 178 14.78 25.38 2.68
C GLY A 178 13.59 25.54 1.76
N SER A 179 13.86 25.81 0.48
CA SER A 179 12.83 25.91 -0.57
C SER A 179 12.41 24.57 -1.15
N ALA A 180 13.11 23.49 -0.80
CA ALA A 180 12.78 22.13 -1.21
C ALA A 180 12.04 21.40 -0.07
N GLU A 181 11.31 20.35 -0.43
CA GLU A 181 10.59 19.49 0.49
C GLU A 181 11.54 18.82 1.51
N PRO A 182 11.45 19.14 2.82
CA PRO A 182 12.38 18.64 3.83
C PRO A 182 12.42 17.11 3.94
N TRP A 183 11.27 16.45 3.79
CA TRP A 183 11.15 14.99 3.88
C TRP A 183 11.90 14.27 2.75
N ILE A 184 12.07 14.89 1.57
CA ILE A 184 12.89 14.35 0.47
C ILE A 184 14.37 14.41 0.85
N GLY A 185 14.83 15.52 1.42
CA GLY A 185 16.24 15.70 1.80
C GLY A 185 16.66 15.03 3.11
N SER A 186 15.67 14.54 3.88
CA SER A 186 15.90 13.93 5.20
C SER A 186 16.42 12.49 5.15
N SER A 187 16.35 11.87 3.98
CA SER A 187 16.88 10.55 3.67
C SER A 187 17.89 10.61 2.52
N GLY A 188 18.81 9.66 2.49
CA GLY A 188 19.74 9.54 1.39
C GLY A 188 20.61 8.31 1.47
N VAL A 189 21.64 8.30 0.63
CA VAL A 189 22.65 7.25 0.57
C VAL A 189 24.04 7.85 0.38
N GLU A 190 25.02 7.32 1.09
CA GLU A 190 26.43 7.67 0.98
C GLU A 190 27.21 6.60 0.19
N ASN A 191 28.38 6.97 -0.31
CA ASN A 191 29.35 6.10 -1.01
C ASN A 191 28.80 5.41 -2.27
N LEU A 192 27.81 6.03 -2.90
CA LEU A 192 27.27 5.60 -4.18
C LEU A 192 27.98 6.30 -5.32
N THR A 193 28.34 5.56 -6.36
CA THR A 193 29.06 6.09 -7.54
C THR A 193 28.21 6.07 -8.80
N GLU A 194 27.19 5.20 -8.87
CA GLU A 194 26.30 5.09 -10.02
C GLU A 194 24.88 4.71 -9.58
N ILE A 195 23.89 5.37 -10.16
CA ILE A 195 22.46 5.00 -10.09
C ILE A 195 21.97 4.83 -11.52
N VAL A 196 21.33 3.71 -11.81
CA VAL A 196 20.58 3.47 -13.05
C VAL A 196 19.12 3.29 -12.68
N VAL A 197 18.26 4.17 -13.20
CA VAL A 197 16.81 4.12 -13.02
C VAL A 197 16.17 3.62 -14.32
N PRO A 198 15.30 2.58 -14.27
CA PRO A 198 14.64 2.09 -15.46
C PRO A 198 13.59 3.10 -15.95
N LEU A 199 13.30 3.06 -17.25
CA LEU A 199 12.22 3.84 -17.88
C LEU A 199 10.93 3.04 -18.06
N ALA A 200 10.90 1.80 -17.59
CA ALA A 200 9.75 0.93 -17.62
C ALA A 200 9.65 0.13 -16.32
N VAL A 201 8.42 -0.19 -15.92
CA VAL A 201 8.15 -1.02 -14.74
C VAL A 201 8.74 -2.40 -14.94
N LYS A 202 9.43 -2.92 -13.91
CA LYS A 202 10.13 -4.20 -13.99
C LYS A 202 9.10 -5.30 -14.23
N GLY A 203 9.38 -6.15 -15.22
CA GLY A 203 8.61 -7.37 -15.35
C GLY A 203 8.89 -8.31 -14.19
N ILE A 204 7.84 -8.71 -13.48
CA ILE A 204 7.89 -9.96 -12.72
C ILE A 204 8.15 -11.06 -13.77
N PRO A 205 9.12 -11.97 -13.56
CA PRO A 205 9.24 -13.14 -14.41
C PRO A 205 7.86 -13.77 -14.56
N ALA A 206 7.46 -14.12 -15.79
CA ALA A 206 6.16 -14.72 -16.05
C ALA A 206 5.89 -15.80 -14.99
N ALA A 207 4.72 -15.73 -14.34
CA ALA A 207 4.32 -16.73 -13.36
C ALA A 207 4.56 -18.12 -13.95
N HIS A 208 5.23 -18.99 -13.20
CA HIS A 208 5.42 -20.37 -13.64
C HIS A 208 4.03 -21.02 -13.68
N THR A 209 3.50 -21.21 -14.87
CA THR A 209 2.26 -21.96 -15.08
C THR A 209 2.58 -23.44 -15.04
N TYR A 210 2.04 -24.14 -14.05
CA TYR A 210 2.11 -25.60 -13.98
C TYR A 210 0.77 -26.17 -14.48
N ARG A 211 0.83 -27.26 -15.24
CA ARG A 211 -0.36 -28.05 -15.60
C ARG A 211 -0.65 -29.02 -14.46
N ILE A 212 -1.85 -29.02 -13.90
CA ILE A 212 -2.30 -30.15 -13.07
C ILE A 212 -2.36 -31.37 -13.98
N GLN A 213 -1.60 -32.40 -13.66
CA GLN A 213 -1.35 -33.53 -14.55
C GLN A 213 -2.48 -34.58 -14.51
N ASP A 214 -3.30 -34.55 -13.46
CA ASP A 214 -4.36 -35.51 -13.20
C ASP A 214 -5.46 -34.84 -12.33
N GLY A 215 -6.73 -35.00 -12.71
CA GLY A 215 -7.90 -34.48 -11.98
C GLY A 215 -8.08 -35.08 -10.59
N ALA A 216 -7.41 -36.19 -10.29
CA ALA A 216 -7.40 -36.80 -8.95
C ALA A 216 -6.64 -36.00 -7.87
N ASN A 217 -6.09 -34.83 -8.21
CA ASN A 217 -5.37 -33.97 -7.26
C ASN A 217 -6.26 -32.92 -6.57
N ASP A 218 -7.55 -32.87 -6.91
CA ASP A 218 -8.56 -32.06 -6.21
C ASP A 218 -9.33 -32.94 -5.22
N VAL A 219 -9.41 -32.49 -3.96
CA VAL A 219 -9.95 -33.27 -2.85
C VAL A 219 -11.11 -32.51 -2.23
N GLU A 220 -12.29 -33.13 -2.19
CA GLU A 220 -13.49 -32.56 -1.58
C GLU A 220 -14.04 -33.44 -0.45
N GLU A 221 -14.70 -32.80 0.51
CA GLU A 221 -15.37 -33.47 1.63
C GLU A 221 -16.89 -33.29 1.49
N ARG A 222 -17.63 -34.40 1.42
CA ARG A 222 -19.10 -34.39 1.41
C ARG A 222 -19.63 -33.93 2.76
N ALA A 223 -20.90 -33.51 2.80
CA ALA A 223 -21.57 -33.11 4.03
C ALA A 223 -21.64 -34.21 5.12
N ASP A 224 -21.37 -35.47 4.77
CA ASP A 224 -21.27 -36.62 5.69
C ASP A 224 -19.83 -36.90 6.19
N GLY A 225 -18.87 -36.06 5.79
CA GLY A 225 -17.45 -36.18 6.14
C GLY A 225 -16.65 -37.15 5.26
N THR A 226 -17.25 -37.69 4.19
CA THR A 226 -16.52 -38.56 3.25
C THR A 226 -15.71 -37.74 2.26
N ILE A 227 -14.43 -38.08 2.11
CA ILE A 227 -13.51 -37.42 1.19
C ILE A 227 -13.53 -38.14 -0.15
N TYR A 228 -13.65 -37.41 -1.25
CA TYR A 228 -13.59 -37.92 -2.62
C TYR A 228 -12.66 -37.05 -3.48
N VAL A 229 -12.11 -37.66 -4.52
CA VAL A 229 -11.03 -37.09 -5.35
C VAL A 229 -11.41 -36.99 -6.82
N ASP A 230 -12.72 -37.05 -7.10
CA ASP A 230 -13.32 -37.08 -8.45
C ASP A 230 -14.45 -36.05 -8.60
N SER A 231 -14.36 -34.92 -7.89
CA SER A 231 -15.30 -33.80 -8.02
C SER A 231 -15.18 -33.13 -9.39
N SER A 232 -16.31 -32.79 -9.99
CA SER A 232 -16.42 -32.06 -11.27
C SER A 232 -17.16 -30.72 -11.13
N ASP A 233 -17.51 -30.35 -9.90
CA ASP A 233 -18.38 -29.24 -9.57
C ASP A 233 -17.63 -28.00 -9.07
N LEU A 234 -16.33 -28.12 -8.76
CA LEU A 234 -15.48 -27.00 -8.35
C LEU A 234 -14.16 -26.94 -9.13
N GLU A 235 -14.26 -26.90 -10.46
CA GLU A 235 -13.08 -26.66 -11.31
C GLU A 235 -12.65 -25.19 -11.20
N LEU A 236 -11.44 -24.94 -10.65
CA LEU A 236 -10.83 -23.61 -10.69
C LEU A 236 -10.46 -23.19 -12.14
N VAL A 237 -10.43 -24.15 -13.07
CA VAL A 237 -10.29 -23.98 -14.52
C VAL A 237 -10.87 -25.20 -15.23
N GLU A 238 -11.52 -25.03 -16.39
CA GLU A 238 -12.04 -26.15 -17.21
C GLU A 238 -10.95 -27.20 -17.49
N ASP A 239 -11.34 -28.46 -17.68
CA ASP A 239 -10.49 -29.53 -18.23
C ASP A 239 -9.57 -29.02 -19.39
N GLU A 240 -8.25 -29.17 -19.21
CA GLU A 240 -7.17 -28.61 -20.07
C GLU A 240 -6.83 -27.12 -19.92
N GLY A 241 -7.48 -26.43 -18.98
CA GLY A 241 -7.22 -25.05 -18.62
C GLY A 241 -5.93 -24.85 -17.82
N THR A 242 -5.30 -23.68 -17.98
CA THR A 242 -4.10 -23.31 -17.20
C THR A 242 -4.51 -22.64 -15.90
N GLN A 243 -4.13 -23.21 -14.76
CA GLN A 243 -4.35 -22.56 -13.47
C GLN A 243 -3.21 -21.60 -13.14
N VAL A 244 -3.58 -20.39 -12.74
CA VAL A 244 -2.64 -19.42 -12.16
C VAL A 244 -2.71 -19.55 -10.65
N VAL A 245 -1.70 -20.16 -10.04
CA VAL A 245 -1.54 -20.19 -8.59
C VAL A 245 -0.46 -19.17 -8.23
N GLY A 246 -0.86 -18.06 -7.61
CA GLY A 246 0.05 -17.05 -7.09
C GLY A 246 0.57 -17.43 -5.70
N LEU A 247 1.87 -17.17 -5.46
CA LEU A 247 2.44 -17.04 -4.11
C LEU A 247 2.12 -15.65 -3.55
#